data_AF-A0A7S1MS36-F1
#
_entry.id   AF-A0A7S1MS36-F1
#
_cell.length_a   1.000
_cell.length_b   1.000
_cell.length_c   1.000
_cell.angle_alpha   90.00
_cell.angle_beta   90.00
_cell.angle_gamma   90.00
#
_symmetry.space_group_name_H-M   'P 1'
#
loop_
_entity.id
_entity.type
_entity.pdbx_description
1 polymer ?
#
loop_
_entity_poly.entity_id
_entity_poly.type
_entity_poly.pdbx_seq_one_letter_code
_entity_poly.pdbx_strand_id
1 'polypeptide(L)'
;ANALDGLRSTVNTDVAAMLRDSAEPFRPLDQCTVNDYPRPGVGIPPHVDDTCHFGPVIAVVSLAAPVLMTWTPPPNTSISSSAVDVLLPQRSLAVFTGAARSEWRHGIVERAADVVMRDAAGA
;
A
#
# COMPACT_ATOMS: atom_id res chain seq x y z
N ALA A 1 -6.23 12.78 -24.18
CA ALA A 1 -6.08 11.80 -23.09
C ALA A 1 -7.36 11.82 -22.29
N ASN A 2 -8.01 10.69 -22.06
CA ASN A 2 -9.12 10.64 -21.11
C ASN A 2 -8.55 10.64 -19.67
N ALA A 3 -9.40 10.83 -18.65
CA ALA A 3 -8.96 10.92 -17.26
C ALA A 3 -8.20 9.66 -16.77
N LEU A 4 -8.52 8.48 -17.31
CA LEU A 4 -7.86 7.22 -16.96
C LEU A 4 -6.44 7.14 -17.56
N ASP A 5 -6.25 7.62 -18.80
CA ASP A 5 -4.93 7.71 -19.41
C ASP A 5 -4.03 8.66 -18.61
N GLY A 6 -4.61 9.77 -18.14
CA GLY A 6 -3.92 10.73 -17.28
C GLY A 6 -3.49 10.11 -15.95
N LEU A 7 -4.42 9.45 -15.25
CA LEU A 7 -4.12 8.76 -14.00
C LEU A 7 -3.04 7.69 -14.18
N ARG A 8 -3.17 6.86 -15.22
CA ARG A 8 -2.18 5.83 -15.53
C ARG A 8 -0.81 6.45 -15.80
N SER A 9 -0.73 7.52 -16.56
CA SER A 9 0.52 8.21 -16.84
C SER A 9 1.16 8.75 -15.55
N THR A 10 0.41 9.52 -14.76
CA THR A 10 0.92 10.15 -13.53
C THR A 10 1.41 9.10 -12.53
N VAL A 11 0.60 8.07 -12.24
CA VAL A 11 0.98 7.01 -11.30
C VAL A 11 2.22 6.27 -11.78
N ASN A 12 2.33 5.96 -13.07
CA ASN A 12 3.53 5.31 -13.60
C ASN A 12 4.77 6.20 -13.48
N THR A 13 4.64 7.51 -13.74
CA THR A 13 5.75 8.46 -13.55
C THR A 13 6.20 8.52 -12.08
N ASP A 14 5.26 8.59 -11.14
CA ASP A 14 5.57 8.69 -9.72
C ASP A 14 6.16 7.37 -9.16
N VAL A 15 5.63 6.22 -9.58
CA VAL A 15 6.20 4.91 -9.22
C VAL A 15 7.61 4.75 -9.79
N ALA A 16 7.83 5.11 -11.06
CA ALA A 16 9.17 5.10 -11.65
C ALA A 16 10.13 6.01 -10.88
N ALA A 17 9.65 7.16 -10.41
CA ALA A 17 10.43 8.10 -9.61
C ALA A 17 10.78 7.53 -8.22
N MET A 18 9.85 6.83 -7.57
CA MET A 18 10.07 6.19 -6.26
C MET A 18 11.00 4.97 -6.35
N LEU A 19 11.03 4.27 -7.48
CA LEU A 19 11.86 3.09 -7.70
C LEU A 19 13.28 3.40 -8.17
N ARG A 20 13.66 4.68 -8.36
CA ARG A 20 14.98 5.06 -8.91
C ARG A 20 16.16 4.43 -8.16
N ASP A 21 16.04 4.30 -6.84
CA ASP A 21 17.07 3.73 -5.96
C ASP A 21 16.68 2.34 -5.41
N SER A 22 15.62 1.74 -5.95
CA SER A 22 15.16 0.40 -5.58
C SER A 22 15.89 -0.68 -6.37
N ALA A 23 16.02 -1.87 -5.79
CA ALA A 23 16.52 -3.05 -6.51
C ALA A 23 15.53 -3.56 -7.58
N GLU A 24 14.23 -3.23 -7.44
CA GLU A 24 13.20 -3.67 -8.37
C GLU A 24 13.11 -2.74 -9.60
N PRO A 25 13.27 -3.24 -10.83
CA PRO A 25 13.18 -2.42 -12.03
C PRO A 25 11.73 -1.99 -12.26
N PHE A 26 11.53 -0.71 -12.62
CA PHE A 26 10.22 -0.21 -13.00
C PHE A 26 9.72 -0.88 -14.29
N ARG A 27 8.45 -1.32 -14.26
CA ARG A 27 7.67 -1.73 -15.43
C ARG A 27 6.33 -0.99 -15.40
N PRO A 28 5.81 -0.54 -16.56
CA PRO A 28 4.53 0.13 -16.59
C PRO A 28 3.40 -0.72 -16.03
N LEU A 29 2.65 -0.18 -15.08
CA LEU A 29 1.45 -0.78 -14.52
C LEU A 29 0.36 -0.85 -15.60
N ASP A 30 -0.29 -2.00 -15.68
CA ASP A 30 -1.30 -2.34 -16.70
C ASP A 30 -2.61 -2.87 -16.10
N GLN A 31 -2.64 -3.16 -14.80
CA GLN A 31 -3.83 -3.57 -14.06
C GLN A 31 -4.16 -2.56 -12.96
N CYS A 32 -5.45 -2.33 -12.70
CA CYS A 32 -5.95 -1.46 -11.64
C CYS A 32 -7.20 -2.07 -11.01
N THR A 33 -7.19 -2.17 -9.67
CA THR A 33 -8.35 -2.53 -8.86
C THR A 33 -8.78 -1.31 -8.05
N VAL A 34 -10.10 -1.08 -7.97
CA VAL A 34 -10.67 -0.03 -7.11
C VAL A 34 -11.31 -0.71 -5.90
N ASN A 35 -10.79 -0.43 -4.71
CA ASN A 35 -11.35 -0.88 -3.44
C ASN A 35 -12.16 0.26 -2.83
N ASP A 36 -13.47 0.06 -2.70
CA ASP A 36 -14.36 1.01 -2.04
C ASP A 36 -14.69 0.52 -0.61
N TYR A 37 -14.47 1.40 0.38
CA TYR A 37 -14.75 1.17 1.79
C TYR A 37 -15.85 2.15 2.22
N PRO A 38 -17.13 1.83 1.95
CA PRO A 38 -18.21 2.82 1.93
C PRO A 38 -18.59 3.35 3.32
N ARG A 39 -18.18 2.66 4.40
CA ARG A 39 -18.52 3.01 5.79
C ARG A 39 -17.37 2.64 6.73
N PRO A 40 -17.20 3.34 7.86
CA PRO A 40 -16.28 2.93 8.92
C PRO A 40 -16.56 1.50 9.39
N GLY A 41 -15.50 0.77 9.74
CA GLY A 41 -15.60 -0.64 10.15
C GLY A 41 -15.44 -1.66 9.03
N VAL A 42 -15.49 -1.26 7.76
CA VAL A 42 -15.17 -2.16 6.63
C VAL A 42 -13.66 -2.20 6.44
N GLY A 43 -13.11 -3.40 6.31
CA GLY A 43 -11.68 -3.63 6.13
C GLY A 43 -11.39 -4.68 5.07
N ILE A 44 -10.11 -5.04 4.95
CA ILE A 44 -9.64 -6.17 4.14
C ILE A 44 -8.73 -7.05 5.00
N PRO A 45 -9.03 -8.36 5.13
CA PRO A 45 -8.21 -9.26 5.93
C PRO A 45 -6.73 -9.25 5.51
N PRO A 46 -5.78 -9.51 6.42
CA PRO A 46 -4.37 -9.58 6.08
C PRO A 46 -4.10 -10.59 4.96
N HIS A 47 -3.44 -10.18 3.88
CA HIS A 47 -3.12 -11.04 2.75
C HIS A 47 -1.83 -10.61 2.05
N VAL A 48 -1.33 -11.49 1.18
CA VAL A 48 -0.30 -11.17 0.20
C VAL A 48 -0.99 -11.23 -1.16
N ASP A 49 -0.80 -10.20 -1.98
CA ASP A 49 -1.30 -10.18 -3.35
C ASP A 49 -0.65 -11.31 -4.16
N ASP A 50 -1.45 -11.90 -5.05
CA ASP A 50 -1.04 -13.06 -5.85
C ASP A 50 0.33 -12.85 -6.53
N THR A 51 1.33 -13.60 -6.08
CA THR A 51 2.72 -13.52 -6.55
C THR A 51 2.92 -14.16 -7.91
N CYS A 52 1.98 -14.99 -8.37
CA CYS A 52 2.04 -15.65 -9.67
C CYS A 52 1.43 -14.77 -10.76
N HIS A 53 0.42 -13.96 -10.43
CA HIS A 53 -0.30 -13.15 -11.40
C HIS A 53 0.14 -11.68 -11.45
N PHE A 54 0.59 -11.11 -10.33
CA PHE A 54 1.04 -9.71 -10.28
C PHE A 54 2.56 -9.60 -10.16
N GLY A 55 3.13 -8.58 -10.78
CA GLY A 55 4.57 -8.34 -10.79
C GLY A 55 5.17 -8.02 -9.41
N PRO A 56 6.47 -7.72 -9.34
CA PRO A 56 7.17 -7.45 -8.08
C PRO A 56 6.85 -6.09 -7.43
N VAL A 57 6.07 -5.25 -8.12
CA VAL A 57 5.70 -3.90 -7.69
C VAL A 57 4.18 -3.79 -7.61
N ILE A 58 3.67 -3.35 -6.46
CA ILE A 58 2.28 -2.96 -6.27
C ILE A 58 2.25 -1.49 -5.86
N ALA A 59 1.30 -0.73 -6.40
CA ALA A 59 1.12 0.68 -6.10
C ALA A 59 -0.31 0.91 -5.59
N VAL A 60 -0.44 1.56 -4.44
CA VAL A 60 -1.73 1.85 -3.80
C VAL A 60 -1.90 3.36 -3.68
N VAL A 61 -2.94 3.89 -4.34
CA VAL A 61 -3.31 5.30 -4.24
C VAL A 61 -4.47 5.46 -3.27
N SER A 62 -4.27 6.20 -2.18
CA SER A 62 -5.31 6.48 -1.19
C SER A 62 -6.00 7.81 -1.50
N LEU A 63 -7.33 7.82 -1.52
CA LEU A 63 -8.12 8.97 -2.00
C LEU A 63 -9.01 9.64 -0.95
N ALA A 64 -10.04 8.98 -0.44
CA ALA A 64 -11.13 9.66 0.28
C ALA A 64 -10.78 10.05 1.72
N ALA A 65 -10.18 9.14 2.49
CA ALA A 65 -9.85 9.33 3.89
C ALA A 65 -8.52 8.62 4.22
N PRO A 66 -7.77 9.07 5.25
CA PRO A 66 -6.60 8.35 5.72
C PRO A 66 -6.98 7.03 6.39
N VAL A 67 -6.09 6.05 6.36
CA VAL A 67 -6.29 4.74 7.02
C VAL A 67 -4.97 4.15 7.49
N LEU A 68 -4.99 3.40 8.60
CA LEU A 68 -3.87 2.53 8.96
C LEU A 68 -3.95 1.21 8.19
N MET A 69 -2.89 0.92 7.44
CA MET A 69 -2.66 -0.41 6.87
C MET A 69 -1.71 -1.19 7.80
N THR A 70 -2.18 -2.32 8.28
CA THR A 70 -1.42 -3.19 9.19
C THR A 70 -0.59 -4.20 8.40
N TRP A 71 0.70 -4.24 8.68
CA TRP A 71 1.69 -5.14 8.09
C TRP A 71 2.09 -6.21 9.09
N THR A 72 1.79 -7.47 8.77
CA THR A 72 2.10 -8.63 9.61
C THR A 72 3.25 -9.41 8.98
N PRO A 73 4.34 -9.67 9.73
CA PRO A 73 5.47 -10.42 9.20
C PRO A 73 5.11 -11.89 8.94
N PRO A 74 5.87 -12.60 8.08
CA PRO A 74 5.68 -14.03 7.87
C PRO A 74 5.95 -14.82 9.18
N PRO A 75 5.33 -16.01 9.35
CA PRO A 75 5.55 -16.85 10.53
C PRO A 75 7.04 -17.15 10.76
N ASN A 76 7.47 -17.24 12.02
CA ASN A 76 8.84 -17.58 12.43
C ASN A 76 9.93 -16.56 12.06
N THR A 77 9.58 -15.29 11.88
CA THR A 77 10.56 -14.19 11.80
C THR A 77 11.21 -13.95 13.17
N SER A 78 12.54 -13.89 13.21
CA SER A 78 13.35 -13.70 14.44
C SER A 78 13.35 -12.27 14.98
N ILE A 79 12.80 -11.32 14.22
CA ILE A 79 12.60 -9.93 14.63
C ILE A 79 11.43 -9.91 15.60
N SER A 80 11.54 -9.14 16.70
CA SER A 80 10.42 -8.80 17.61
C SER A 80 9.11 -8.66 16.85
N SER A 81 8.29 -9.71 16.91
CA SER A 81 7.37 -10.18 15.88
C SER A 81 6.01 -9.50 15.91
N SER A 82 6.01 -8.18 16.03
CA SER A 82 4.80 -7.39 16.09
C SER A 82 4.42 -6.88 14.71
N ALA A 83 3.12 -6.91 14.42
CA ALA A 83 2.58 -6.21 13.27
C ALA A 83 2.89 -4.70 13.38
N VAL A 84 3.08 -4.06 12.23
CA VAL A 84 3.39 -2.63 12.14
C VAL A 84 2.26 -1.92 11.41
N ASP A 85 1.73 -0.87 12.00
CA ASP A 85 0.73 -0.01 11.36
C ASP A 85 1.43 1.10 10.58
N VAL A 86 1.07 1.23 9.29
CA VAL A 86 1.54 2.29 8.41
C VAL A 86 0.36 3.17 8.04
N LEU A 87 0.46 4.46 8.33
CA LEU A 87 -0.53 5.43 7.90
C LEU A 87 -0.46 5.63 6.39
N LEU A 88 -1.60 5.47 5.73
CA LEU A 88 -1.82 5.88 4.35
C LEU A 88 -2.67 7.16 4.38
N PRO A 89 -2.07 8.35 4.23
CA PRO A 89 -2.81 9.60 4.17
C PRO A 89 -3.75 9.67 2.95
N GLN A 90 -4.76 10.53 3.01
CA GLN A 90 -5.48 10.91 1.81
C GLN A 90 -4.53 11.57 0.79
N ARG A 91 -4.69 11.25 -0.50
CA ARG A 91 -3.85 11.69 -1.62
C ARG A 91 -2.40 11.20 -1.52
N SER A 92 -2.18 10.01 -0.98
CA SER A 92 -0.85 9.38 -0.93
C SER A 92 -0.71 8.26 -1.95
N LEU A 93 0.54 8.00 -2.34
CA LEU A 93 0.96 6.83 -3.10
C LEU A 93 1.86 5.96 -2.20
N ALA A 94 1.50 4.70 -2.02
CA ALA A 94 2.35 3.69 -1.40
C ALA A 94 2.84 2.71 -2.46
N VAL A 95 4.10 2.30 -2.39
CA VAL A 95 4.73 1.36 -3.33
C VAL A 95 5.31 0.19 -2.56
N PHE A 96 4.89 -1.03 -2.89
CA PHE A 96 5.33 -2.26 -2.23
C PHE A 96 6.33 -2.96 -3.14
N THR A 97 7.49 -3.33 -2.59
CA THR A 97 8.56 -4.06 -3.27
C THR A 97 9.22 -5.06 -2.32
N GLY A 98 9.97 -6.03 -2.85
CA GLY A 98 10.72 -7.01 -2.05
C GLY A 98 9.83 -7.73 -1.02
N ALA A 99 10.35 -7.92 0.20
CA ALA A 99 9.64 -8.64 1.26
C ALA A 99 8.27 -8.03 1.61
N ALA A 100 8.12 -6.70 1.54
CA ALA A 100 6.82 -6.07 1.75
C ALA A 100 5.80 -6.54 0.71
N ARG A 101 6.21 -6.71 -0.55
CA ARG A 101 5.33 -7.21 -1.62
C ARG A 101 5.09 -8.73 -1.57
N SER A 102 6.08 -9.52 -1.17
CA SER A 102 6.05 -10.99 -1.38
C SER A 102 5.87 -11.82 -0.12
N GLU A 103 6.14 -11.26 1.07
CA GLU A 103 6.22 -12.02 2.32
C GLU A 103 5.33 -11.46 3.42
N TRP A 104 5.24 -10.13 3.52
CA TRP A 104 4.45 -9.47 4.55
C TRP A 104 2.98 -9.42 4.16
N ARG A 105 2.12 -9.79 5.10
CA ARG A 105 0.68 -9.72 4.92
C ARG A 105 0.22 -8.30 5.26
N HIS A 106 -0.44 -7.63 4.33
CA HIS A 106 -1.02 -6.31 4.56
C HIS A 106 -2.54 -6.40 4.64
N GLY A 107 -3.15 -5.52 5.43
CA GLY A 107 -4.60 -5.46 5.56
C GLY A 107 -5.07 -4.16 6.18
N ILE A 108 -6.36 -3.88 6.03
CA ILE A 108 -7.04 -2.79 6.73
C ILE A 108 -7.96 -3.45 7.74
N VAL A 109 -7.73 -3.20 9.02
CA VAL A 109 -8.49 -3.85 10.09
C VAL A 109 -9.91 -3.30 10.12
N GLU A 110 -10.89 -4.19 10.34
CA GLU A 110 -12.29 -3.81 10.55
C GLU A 110 -12.46 -3.06 11.88
N ARG A 111 -12.31 -1.73 11.83
CA ARG A 111 -12.51 -0.84 12.97
C ARG A 111 -13.14 0.47 12.54
N ALA A 112 -13.89 1.09 13.46
CA ALA A 112 -14.61 2.33 13.18
C ALA A 112 -13.71 3.58 13.22
N ALA A 113 -12.54 3.51 13.86
CA ALA A 113 -11.59 4.62 13.95
C ALA A 113 -10.16 4.11 14.19
N ASP A 114 -9.19 4.90 13.73
CA ASP A 114 -7.75 4.69 13.96
C ASP A 114 -7.21 5.64 15.02
N VAL A 115 -6.26 5.17 15.83
CA VAL A 115 -5.48 6.00 16.75
C VAL A 115 -4.09 6.19 16.16
N VAL A 116 -3.80 7.41 15.71
CA VAL A 116 -2.50 7.77 15.14
C VAL A 116 -1.77 8.64 16.15
N MET A 117 -0.65 8.14 16.69
CA MET A 117 0.27 8.97 17.44
C MET A 117 1.00 9.89 16.47
N ARG A 118 0.94 11.20 16.69
CA ARG A 118 1.72 12.17 15.93
C ARG A 118 3.03 12.41 16.65
N ASP A 119 4.14 12.14 15.98
CA ASP A 119 5.44 12.59 16.47
C ASP A 119 5.50 14.12 16.34
N ALA A 120 6.16 14.79 17.29
CA ALA A 120 6.18 16.26 17.41
C ALA A 120 6.84 17.00 16.22
N ALA A 121 7.35 16.28 15.21
CA ALA A 121 8.08 16.84 14.08
C ALA A 121 7.20 17.11 12.82
N GLY A 122 5.88 16.92 12.89
CA GLY A 122 4.98 17.02 11.74
C GLY A 122 4.16 18.32 11.65
N ALA A 123 4.81 19.49 11.67
CA ALA A 123 4.22 20.78 11.29
C ALA A 123 4.92 21.34 10.04
#